data_AF-A0A0D0DXP7-F1
#
_entry.id   AF-A0A0D0DXP7-F1
#
_cell.length_a   1.000
_cell.length_b   1.000
_cell.length_c   1.000
_cell.angle_alpha   90.00
_cell.angle_beta   90.00
_cell.angle_gamma   90.00
#
_symmetry.space_group_name_H-M   'P 1'
#
loop_
_entity.id
_entity.type
_entity.pdbx_description
1 polymer ?
#
loop_
_entity_poly.entity_id
_entity_poly.type
_entity_poly.pdbx_seq_one_letter_code
_entity_poly.pdbx_strand_id
1 'polypeptide(L)'
;LLKRAKANGHTAFVITAGILVIGWCPHDRGIPDSPAGHGFGVSDPASVFMGCFGLEPRHKRLAFPYTQDSIQNLTVLGDPVAQQAMFLGKGWAGEIASGIFRSWDEIQFIKDNWDGQIILKGILVVEVTPSSGRSTSTQFSMFVGC
;
A
#
# COMPACT_ATOMS: atom_id res chain seq x y z
N LEU A 1 7.42 8.33 -2.90
CA LEU A 1 7.58 7.96 -1.46
C LEU A 1 9.02 8.18 -0.95
N LEU A 2 10.04 7.58 -1.58
CA LEU A 2 11.45 7.67 -1.17
C LEU A 2 11.94 9.10 -0.89
N LYS A 3 11.70 10.04 -1.82
CA LYS A 3 12.09 11.45 -1.64
C LYS A 3 11.50 12.07 -0.36
N ARG A 4 10.22 11.79 -0.07
CA ARG A 4 9.55 12.27 1.15
C ARG A 4 10.19 11.65 2.40
N ALA A 5 10.43 10.34 2.39
CA ALA A 5 11.05 9.66 3.52
C ALA A 5 12.48 10.21 3.79
N LYS A 6 13.26 10.45 2.73
CA LYS A 6 14.60 11.05 2.82
C LYS A 6 14.55 12.47 3.39
N ALA A 7 13.64 13.31 2.89
CA ALA A 7 13.46 14.68 3.38
C ALA A 7 13.03 14.75 4.86
N ASN A 8 12.38 13.69 5.38
CA ASN A 8 11.97 13.59 6.78
C ASN A 8 12.99 12.85 7.67
N GLY A 9 14.21 12.59 7.17
CA GLY A 9 15.31 12.04 7.98
C GLY A 9 15.20 10.54 8.29
N HIS A 10 14.36 9.79 7.57
CA HIS A 10 14.34 8.34 7.70
C HIS A 10 15.67 7.73 7.21
N THR A 11 16.21 6.78 7.96
CA THR A 11 17.55 6.21 7.74
C THR A 11 17.54 4.83 7.08
N ALA A 12 16.39 4.15 7.11
CA ALA A 12 16.20 2.83 6.52
C ALA A 12 14.91 2.77 5.69
N PHE A 13 14.96 1.97 4.63
CA PHE A 13 13.83 1.65 3.78
C PHE A 13 13.57 0.15 3.83
N VAL A 14 12.38 -0.22 4.32
CA VAL A 14 11.97 -1.62 4.46
C VAL A 14 11.05 -1.99 3.30
N ILE A 15 11.50 -2.94 2.48
CA ILE A 15 10.72 -3.53 1.39
C ILE A 15 10.07 -4.80 1.93
N THR A 16 8.74 -4.90 1.82
CA THR A 16 8.02 -6.11 2.24
C THR A 16 7.95 -7.12 1.09
N ALA A 17 8.66 -8.23 1.26
CA ALA A 17 8.54 -9.47 0.52
C ALA A 17 7.41 -10.32 1.09
N GLY A 18 6.59 -10.95 0.26
CA GLY A 18 5.63 -11.96 0.72
C GLY A 18 4.20 -11.48 0.97
N ILE A 19 3.90 -10.18 0.83
CA ILE A 19 2.52 -9.68 0.68
C ILE A 19 2.34 -9.27 -0.78
N LEU A 20 2.29 -10.28 -1.66
CA LEU A 20 2.03 -10.07 -3.08
C LEU A 20 0.53 -9.88 -3.31
N VAL A 21 -0.27 -10.74 -2.69
CA VAL A 21 -1.73 -10.65 -2.69
C VAL A 21 -2.20 -10.60 -1.24
N ILE A 22 -3.35 -9.97 -1.00
CA ILE A 22 -4.00 -10.03 0.30
C ILE A 22 -4.34 -11.49 0.60
N GLY A 23 -3.80 -12.00 1.70
CA GLY A 23 -4.02 -13.38 2.13
C GLY A 23 -5.48 -13.63 2.54
N TRP A 24 -5.90 -14.89 2.48
CA TRP A 24 -7.20 -15.28 3.02
C TRP A 24 -7.13 -15.31 4.55
N CYS A 25 -7.99 -14.52 5.20
CA CYS A 25 -8.13 -14.44 6.64
C CYS A 25 -9.49 -15.04 7.06
N PRO A 26 -9.59 -16.33 7.42
CA PRO A 26 -10.87 -16.99 7.70
C PRO A 26 -11.66 -16.38 8.88
N HIS A 27 -10.96 -15.70 9.78
CA HIS A 27 -11.57 -15.00 10.90
C HIS A 27 -12.53 -13.89 10.45
N ASP A 28 -12.40 -13.41 9.21
CA ASP A 28 -13.28 -12.40 8.63
C ASP A 28 -14.67 -12.97 8.25
N ARG A 29 -14.95 -14.26 8.53
CA ARG A 29 -16.29 -14.89 8.42
C ARG A 29 -17.04 -14.63 7.09
N GLY A 30 -16.31 -14.42 6.00
CA GLY A 30 -16.87 -14.13 4.68
C GLY A 30 -17.22 -12.67 4.40
N ILE A 31 -17.10 -11.78 5.39
CA ILE A 31 -17.17 -10.33 5.22
C ILE A 31 -15.77 -9.78 5.51
N PRO A 32 -14.93 -9.54 4.49
CA PRO A 32 -13.61 -8.98 4.74
C PRO A 32 -13.76 -7.64 5.46
N ASP A 33 -13.19 -7.53 6.67
CA ASP A 33 -13.03 -6.23 7.32
C ASP A 33 -11.99 -5.46 6.52
N SER A 34 -12.44 -4.42 5.82
CA SER A 34 -11.58 -3.66 4.91
C SER A 34 -11.46 -2.20 5.35
N PRO A 35 -10.72 -1.89 6.44
CA PRO A 35 -10.49 -0.51 6.86
C PRO A 35 -9.91 0.36 5.72
N ALA A 36 -8.97 -0.19 4.95
CA ALA A 36 -8.38 0.50 3.80
C ALA A 36 -9.42 0.81 2.71
N GLY A 37 -10.33 -0.11 2.41
CA GLY A 37 -11.43 0.13 1.46
C GLY A 37 -12.40 1.23 1.91
N HIS A 38 -12.46 1.51 3.22
CA HIS A 38 -13.22 2.60 3.81
C HIS A 38 -12.38 3.87 4.05
N GLY A 39 -11.17 3.94 3.49
CA GLY A 39 -10.28 5.09 3.57
C GLY A 39 -9.45 5.17 4.86
N PHE A 40 -9.56 4.19 5.76
CA PHE A 40 -8.76 4.13 6.99
C PHE A 40 -7.34 3.64 6.70
N GLY A 41 -6.33 4.36 7.18
CA GLY A 41 -4.93 4.08 6.81
C GLY A 41 -4.56 4.54 5.40
N VAL A 42 -5.52 5.12 4.66
CA VAL A 42 -5.32 5.80 3.37
C VAL A 42 -5.10 7.30 3.60
N SER A 43 -4.44 7.63 4.71
CA SER A 43 -4.15 9.00 5.16
C SER A 43 -2.86 9.56 4.56
N ASP A 44 -2.02 8.68 4.01
CA ASP A 44 -0.71 9.02 3.44
C ASP A 44 -0.55 8.78 1.92
N PRO A 45 -1.62 8.73 1.08
CA PRO A 45 -1.40 8.90 -0.33
C PRO A 45 -0.78 10.27 -0.53
N ALA A 46 0.47 10.22 -0.99
CA ALA A 46 1.26 11.36 -1.38
C ALA A 46 0.43 12.30 -2.25
N SER A 47 0.81 13.57 -2.26
CA SER A 47 0.35 14.54 -3.25
C SER A 47 0.21 13.99 -4.67
N VAL A 48 1.05 13.02 -5.04
CA VAL A 48 1.01 12.28 -6.32
C VAL A 48 -0.28 11.45 -6.50
N PHE A 49 -0.64 10.58 -5.54
CA PHE A 49 -1.86 9.77 -5.64
C PHE A 49 -3.12 10.63 -5.64
N MET A 50 -3.16 11.65 -4.78
CA MET A 50 -4.28 12.60 -4.78
C MET A 50 -4.36 13.37 -6.12
N GLY A 51 -3.20 13.75 -6.67
CA GLY A 51 -3.06 14.37 -7.98
C GLY A 51 -3.57 13.50 -9.14
N CYS A 52 -3.45 12.17 -9.06
CA CYS A 52 -4.03 11.26 -10.05
C CYS A 52 -5.56 11.38 -10.18
N PHE A 53 -6.22 11.86 -9.13
CA PHE A 53 -7.66 12.11 -9.12
C PHE A 53 -8.01 13.60 -9.24
N GLY A 54 -7.03 14.48 -9.49
CA GLY A 54 -7.24 15.93 -9.52
C GLY A 54 -7.65 16.50 -8.16
N LEU A 55 -7.23 15.87 -7.06
CA LEU A 55 -7.58 16.26 -5.71
C LEU A 55 -6.39 16.86 -4.97
N GLU A 56 -6.69 17.80 -4.08
CA GLU A 56 -5.69 18.37 -3.19
C GLU A 56 -5.15 17.33 -2.19
N PRO A 57 -3.84 17.39 -1.83
CA PRO A 57 -3.26 16.56 -0.78
C PRO A 57 -4.01 16.73 0.54
N ARG A 58 -4.19 15.64 1.29
CA ARG A 58 -4.95 15.64 2.55
C ARG A 58 -4.13 15.06 3.68
N HIS A 59 -4.31 15.63 4.87
CA HIS A 59 -3.71 15.15 6.12
C HIS A 59 -4.82 14.89 7.14
N LYS A 60 -5.81 14.07 6.76
CA LYS A 60 -6.96 13.78 7.60
C LYS A 60 -6.75 12.46 8.33
N ARG A 61 -6.83 12.50 9.66
CA ARG A 61 -6.96 11.30 10.49
C ARG A 61 -8.43 10.95 10.61
N LEU A 62 -8.81 9.74 10.19
CA LEU A 62 -10.17 9.24 10.46
C LEU A 62 -10.37 9.03 11.97
N ALA A 63 -11.60 9.21 12.42
CA ALA A 63 -11.97 9.06 13.82
C ALA A 63 -11.76 7.60 14.28
N PHE A 64 -11.36 7.43 15.54
CA PHE A 64 -11.25 6.14 16.22
C PHE A 64 -12.21 6.14 17.42
N PRO A 65 -12.94 5.05 17.71
CA PRO A 65 -12.90 3.75 17.02
C PRO A 65 -13.54 3.78 15.63
N TYR A 66 -12.97 3.03 14.69
CA TYR A 66 -13.55 2.77 13.37
C TYR A 66 -14.46 1.54 13.45
N THR A 67 -15.61 1.59 12.80
CA THR A 67 -16.41 0.41 12.47
C THR A 67 -16.81 0.47 11.00
N GLN A 68 -16.75 -0.67 10.32
CA GLN A 68 -17.11 -0.78 8.91
C GLN A 68 -18.53 -0.25 8.62
N ASP A 69 -19.50 -0.65 9.46
CA ASP A 69 -20.91 -0.24 9.31
C ASP A 69 -21.09 1.28 9.39
N SER A 70 -20.31 1.99 10.20
CA SER A 70 -20.45 3.45 10.35
C SER A 70 -20.18 4.19 9.04
N ILE A 71 -19.09 3.84 8.35
CA ILE A 71 -18.71 4.48 7.08
C ILE A 71 -19.64 4.03 5.95
N GLN A 72 -20.05 2.77 5.94
CA GLN A 72 -21.01 2.25 4.96
C GLN A 72 -22.35 2.96 5.06
N ASN A 73 -22.88 3.12 6.28
CA ASN A 73 -24.14 3.83 6.52
C ASN A 73 -24.05 5.30 6.12
N LEU A 74 -22.96 6.00 6.45
CA LEU A 74 -22.75 7.39 6.02
C LEU A 74 -22.67 7.52 4.49
N THR A 75 -22.04 6.55 3.83
CA THR A 75 -21.96 6.50 2.35
C THR A 75 -23.34 6.33 1.72
N VAL A 76 -24.18 5.45 2.30
CA VAL A 76 -25.57 5.25 1.87
C VAL A 76 -26.42 6.50 2.10
N LEU A 77 -26.19 7.23 3.20
CA LEU A 77 -26.85 8.50 3.50
C LEU A 77 -26.38 9.67 2.62
N GLY A 78 -25.41 9.45 1.73
CA GLY A 78 -24.92 10.49 0.82
C GLY A 78 -23.89 11.43 1.43
N ASP A 79 -23.25 11.07 2.54
CA ASP A 79 -22.19 11.89 3.14
C ASP A 79 -21.00 12.00 2.16
N PRO A 80 -20.66 13.21 1.69
CA PRO A 80 -19.65 13.39 0.64
C PRO A 80 -18.25 13.01 1.12
N VAL A 81 -17.99 13.08 2.43
CA VAL A 81 -16.70 12.73 3.03
C VAL A 81 -16.52 11.21 3.04
N ALA A 82 -17.54 10.46 3.47
CA ALA A 82 -17.54 9.00 3.48
C ALA A 82 -17.47 8.41 2.06
N GLN A 83 -18.25 8.96 1.13
CA GLN A 83 -18.20 8.56 -0.29
C GLN A 83 -16.80 8.75 -0.88
N GLN A 84 -16.17 9.90 -0.64
CA GLN A 84 -14.83 10.15 -1.13
C GLN A 84 -13.77 9.29 -0.43
N ALA A 85 -13.93 9.03 0.87
CA ALA A 85 -13.03 8.12 1.60
C ALA A 85 -13.08 6.70 1.03
N MET A 86 -14.27 6.18 0.73
CA MET A 86 -14.43 4.87 0.07
C MET A 86 -13.90 4.86 -1.37
N PHE A 87 -14.06 5.95 -2.12
CA PHE A 87 -13.49 6.10 -3.46
C PHE A 87 -11.96 6.02 -3.43
N LEU A 88 -11.33 6.82 -2.57
CA LEU A 88 -9.86 6.81 -2.40
C LEU A 88 -9.38 5.47 -1.83
N GLY A 89 -10.13 4.88 -0.90
CA GLY A 89 -9.83 3.57 -0.32
C GLY A 89 -9.78 2.45 -1.36
N LYS A 90 -10.75 2.42 -2.28
CA LYS A 90 -10.75 1.49 -3.42
C LYS A 90 -9.59 1.73 -4.37
N GLY A 91 -9.31 3.00 -4.71
CA GLY A 91 -8.15 3.35 -5.54
C GLY A 91 -6.83 2.88 -4.90
N TRP A 92 -6.68 3.12 -3.59
CA TRP A 92 -5.51 2.70 -2.83
C TRP A 92 -5.37 1.19 -2.74
N ALA A 93 -6.47 0.46 -2.53
CA ALA A 93 -6.48 -1.00 -2.59
C ALA A 93 -5.98 -1.51 -3.95
N GLY A 94 -6.35 -0.84 -5.04
CA GLY A 94 -5.85 -1.11 -6.39
C GLY A 94 -4.34 -0.90 -6.53
N GLU A 95 -3.76 0.12 -5.88
CA GLU A 95 -2.31 0.36 -5.91
C GLU A 95 -1.53 -0.70 -5.12
N ILE A 96 -2.01 -1.04 -3.91
CA ILE A 96 -1.28 -1.92 -3.00
C ILE A 96 -1.50 -3.41 -3.27
N ALA A 97 -2.58 -3.76 -3.98
CA ALA A 97 -2.95 -5.12 -4.35
C ALA A 97 -3.28 -5.22 -5.86
N SER A 98 -2.49 -4.54 -6.70
CA SER A 98 -2.68 -4.46 -8.16
C SER A 98 -2.54 -5.81 -8.90
N GLY A 99 -1.98 -6.83 -8.24
CA GLY A 99 -1.57 -8.07 -8.90
C GLY A 99 -0.31 -7.93 -9.77
N ILE A 100 0.31 -6.74 -9.79
CA ILE A 100 1.60 -6.51 -10.43
C ILE A 100 2.69 -6.71 -9.39
N PHE A 101 3.55 -7.69 -9.62
CA PHE A 101 4.64 -8.05 -8.72
C PHE A 101 5.98 -7.64 -9.29
N ARG A 102 6.87 -7.25 -8.39
CA ARG A 102 8.18 -6.72 -8.75
C ARG A 102 9.24 -7.79 -8.71
N SER A 103 10.18 -7.68 -9.64
CA SER A 103 11.33 -8.57 -9.76
C SER A 103 12.56 -8.00 -9.06
N TRP A 104 13.63 -8.80 -9.00
CA TRP A 104 14.91 -8.38 -8.43
C TRP A 104 15.54 -7.19 -9.17
N ASP A 105 15.28 -7.07 -10.48
CA ASP A 105 15.84 -6.00 -11.31
C ASP A 105 15.31 -4.62 -10.88
N GLU A 106 14.07 -4.56 -10.37
CA GLU A 106 13.45 -3.32 -9.90
C GLU A 106 14.02 -2.83 -8.56
N ILE A 107 14.79 -3.65 -7.84
CA ILE A 107 15.51 -3.19 -6.64
C ILE A 107 16.56 -2.14 -7.00
N GLN A 108 17.11 -2.19 -8.22
CA GLN A 108 18.08 -1.19 -8.65
C GLN A 108 17.51 0.22 -8.60
N PHE A 109 16.24 0.41 -8.95
CA PHE A 109 15.55 1.69 -8.83
C PHE A 109 15.57 2.24 -7.40
N ILE A 110 15.41 1.38 -6.37
CA ILE A 110 15.51 1.83 -4.97
C ILE A 110 16.93 2.21 -4.62
N LYS A 111 17.91 1.39 -5.01
CA LYS A 111 19.32 1.68 -4.76
C LYS A 111 19.74 3.02 -5.36
N ASP A 112 19.24 3.34 -6.54
CA ASP A 112 19.52 4.60 -7.23
C ASP A 112 18.85 5.82 -6.56
N ASN A 113 17.81 5.60 -5.75
CA ASN A 113 16.98 6.66 -5.18
C ASN A 113 16.95 6.68 -3.63
N TRP A 114 17.71 5.80 -2.97
CA TRP A 114 17.76 5.68 -1.51
C TRP A 114 19.19 5.48 -1.01
N ASP A 115 19.69 6.47 -0.27
CA ASP A 115 21.06 6.48 0.24
C ASP A 115 21.23 5.65 1.53
N GLY A 116 20.13 5.31 2.21
CA GLY A 116 20.13 4.67 3.52
C GLY A 116 20.14 3.14 3.45
N GLN A 117 19.97 2.49 4.60
CA GLN A 117 19.90 1.02 4.66
C GLN A 117 18.64 0.51 3.95
N ILE A 118 18.77 -0.52 3.11
CA ILE A 118 17.66 -1.21 2.48
C ILE A 118 17.48 -2.56 3.17
N ILE A 119 16.27 -2.84 3.67
CA ILE A 119 15.94 -4.06 4.42
C ILE A 119 14.85 -4.82 3.67
N LEU A 120 15.07 -6.09 3.40
CA LEU A 120 14.05 -6.99 2.86
C LEU A 120 13.35 -7.70 4.02
N LYS A 121 12.08 -7.37 4.25
CA LYS A 121 11.24 -7.99 5.28
C LYS A 121 10.39 -9.11 4.66
N GLY A 122 10.36 -10.29 5.28
CA GLY A 122 9.51 -11.40 4.83
C GLY A 122 10.22 -12.45 3.97
N ILE A 123 11.55 -12.46 3.96
CA ILE A 123 12.33 -13.56 3.41
C ILE A 123 12.21 -14.78 4.34
N LEU A 124 11.82 -15.93 3.79
CA LEU A 124 11.59 -17.17 4.56
C LEU A 124 12.61 -18.27 4.27
N VAL A 125 13.52 -18.05 3.32
CA VAL A 125 14.53 -19.03 2.90
C VAL A 125 15.91 -18.38 2.91
N VAL A 126 16.93 -19.20 3.19
CA VAL A 126 18.33 -18.74 3.26
C VAL A 126 18.86 -18.37 1.88
N GLU A 127 18.52 -19.18 0.87
CA GLU A 127 18.91 -18.94 -0.50
C GLU A 127 17.76 -18.31 -1.27
N VAL A 128 17.99 -17.07 -1.71
CA VAL A 128 17.07 -16.34 -2.56
C VAL A 128 17.85 -15.93 -3.80
N THR A 129 17.70 -16.71 -4.86
CA THR A 129 18.41 -16.44 -6.12
C THR A 129 17.58 -15.49 -7.00
N PRO A 130 18.20 -14.42 -7.53
CA PRO A 130 17.62 -13.65 -8.62
C PRO A 130 17.54 -14.55 -9.85
N SER A 131 16.41 -15.24 -10.05
CA SER A 131 16.28 -16.09 -11.23
C SER A 131 16.01 -15.20 -12.45
N SER A 132 16.90 -15.27 -13.44
CA SER A 132 16.68 -14.74 -14.80
C SER A 132 15.74 -15.62 -15.62
N GLY A 133 14.75 -16.28 -14.99
CA GLY A 133 13.64 -16.91 -15.71
C GLY A 133 13.23 -18.35 -15.35
N ARG A 134 13.44 -18.90 -14.15
CA ARG A 134 12.81 -20.20 -13.78
C ARG A 134 12.41 -20.34 -12.29
N SER A 135 11.08 -20.43 -12.12
CA SER A 135 10.27 -21.23 -11.18
C SER A 135 10.37 -21.09 -9.65
N THR A 136 11.26 -20.32 -9.04
CA THR A 136 11.16 -19.99 -7.60
C THR A 136 11.37 -18.50 -7.37
N SER A 137 10.52 -17.69 -7.96
CA SER A 137 10.62 -16.23 -7.90
C SER A 137 10.12 -15.71 -6.56
N THR A 138 11.03 -15.36 -5.65
CA THR A 138 10.71 -14.38 -4.59
C THR A 138 10.51 -13.04 -5.28
N GLN A 139 9.26 -12.70 -5.51
CA GLN A 139 8.85 -11.38 -5.98
C GLN A 139 8.57 -10.49 -4.75
N PHE A 140 8.66 -9.17 -4.95
CA PHE A 140 8.37 -8.18 -3.90
C PHE A 140 7.29 -7.23 -4.41
N SER A 141 6.57 -6.59 -3.51
CA SER A 141 5.73 -5.45 -3.89
C SER A 141 6.49 -4.17 -3.57
N MET A 142 6.62 -3.31 -4.57
CA MET A 142 7.31 -2.03 -4.45
C MET A 142 6.52 -0.98 -5.22
N PHE A 143 6.21 0.10 -4.50
CA PHE A 143 5.26 1.12 -4.91
C PHE A 143 5.87 2.07 -5.95
N VAL A 144 5.37 1.98 -7.17
CA VAL A 144 5.47 3.02 -8.20
C VAL A 144 4.09 3.13 -8.82
N GLY A 145 3.20 3.82 -8.13
CA GLY A 145 1.89 4.23 -8.65
C GLY A 145 2.00 5.62 -9.29
N CYS A 146 1.12 5.88 -10.26
CA CYS A 146 1.04 7.11 -11.07
C CYS A 146 1.02 8.37 -10.18
#